data_AF-A0A8J7T9R2-F1
#
_entry.id   AF-A0A8J7T9R2-F1
#
_cell.length_a   1.000
_cell.length_b   1.000
_cell.length_c   1.000
_cell.angle_alpha   90.00
_cell.angle_beta   90.00
_cell.angle_gamma   90.00
#
_symmetry.space_group_name_H-M   'P 1'
#
loop_
_entity.id
_entity.type
_entity.pdbx_description
1 polymer ?
#
loop_
_entity_poly.entity_id
_entity_poly.type
_entity_poly.pdbx_seq_one_letter_code
_entity_poly.pdbx_strand_id
1 'polypeptide(L)'
;MLSPPDCTQDGQFVFTVRRRDAEPPLDLSGVRVEGHEECAPLVTTPEALVFKFGVTECGARRDDYGQVLRFQVELVAVPGVSRLEYGPVSRDSPYRLLIECQYRQSVLVQAGLTALDPTPPKPASALGQVRVEMRIAKDSSFSSFFPADRLPLSLPLREPLFVEVRVRDPPDPRISLRIRDCFAYPASRHSLWVLLYDG
;
A
#
# COMPACT_ATOMS: atom_id res chain seq x y z
N MET A 1 1.21 -0.30 14.82
CA MET A 1 1.53 -1.29 13.75
C MET A 1 1.32 -0.56 12.45
N LEU A 2 2.41 -0.22 11.73
CA LEU A 2 2.31 0.45 10.42
C LEU A 2 1.41 -0.36 9.48
N SER A 3 0.57 0.32 8.70
CA SER A 3 -0.10 -0.31 7.57
C SER A 3 0.94 -0.78 6.54
N PRO A 4 0.83 -2.01 5.99
CA PRO A 4 1.73 -2.48 4.96
C PRO A 4 1.63 -1.55 3.73
N PRO A 5 2.76 -1.22 3.08
CA PRO A 5 2.74 -0.43 1.86
C PRO A 5 2.09 -1.22 0.72
N ASP A 6 1.24 -0.56 -0.07
CA ASP A 6 0.70 -1.10 -1.31
C ASP A 6 1.66 -0.76 -2.46
N CYS A 7 2.34 -1.79 -2.95
CA CYS A 7 3.28 -1.71 -4.07
C CYS A 7 2.55 -2.07 -5.36
N THR A 8 2.28 -1.09 -6.21
CA THR A 8 1.52 -1.33 -7.45
C THR A 8 2.40 -1.98 -8.52
N GLN A 9 1.82 -2.81 -9.40
CA GLN A 9 2.56 -3.47 -10.48
C GLN A 9 3.20 -2.48 -11.47
N ASP A 10 2.67 -1.26 -11.58
CA ASP A 10 3.23 -0.19 -12.40
C ASP A 10 4.34 0.63 -11.70
N GLY A 11 4.88 0.10 -10.60
CA GLY A 11 6.09 0.62 -9.96
C GLY A 11 5.84 1.86 -9.10
N GLN A 12 4.76 1.89 -8.31
CA GLN A 12 4.48 2.98 -7.38
C GLN A 12 4.51 2.50 -5.94
N PHE A 13 5.06 3.35 -5.06
CA PHE A 13 4.81 3.30 -3.64
C PHE A 13 3.47 3.99 -3.36
N VAL A 14 2.56 3.30 -2.67
CA VAL A 14 1.38 3.92 -2.07
C VAL A 14 1.31 3.46 -0.62
N PHE A 15 1.50 4.37 0.32
CA PHE A 15 1.49 4.01 1.74
C PHE A 15 0.96 5.14 2.61
N THR A 16 0.46 4.75 3.78
CA THR A 16 -0.12 5.66 4.76
C THR A 16 0.71 5.61 6.03
N VAL A 17 1.10 6.77 6.54
CA VAL A 17 1.73 6.93 7.85
C VAL A 17 0.69 7.52 8.80
N ARG A 18 0.35 6.80 9.85
CA ARG A 18 -0.65 7.20 10.85
C ARG A 18 0.01 7.70 12.11
N ARG A 19 -0.66 8.61 12.81
CA ARG A 19 -0.22 9.13 14.11
C ARG A 19 0.07 8.00 15.13
N ARG A 20 -0.69 6.90 15.03
CA ARG A 20 -0.63 5.75 15.95
C ARG A 20 0.29 4.62 15.49
N ASP A 21 1.13 4.86 14.48
CA ASP A 21 2.03 3.83 13.97
C ASP A 21 3.23 3.55 14.88
N ALA A 22 3.60 4.52 15.72
CA ALA A 22 4.62 4.42 16.76
C ALA A 22 4.07 4.85 18.13
N GLU A 23 4.79 4.48 19.20
CA GLU A 23 4.53 4.91 20.57
C GLU A 23 5.82 5.54 21.13
N PRO A 24 5.80 6.79 21.63
CA PRO A 24 4.68 7.74 21.63
C PRO A 24 4.15 8.11 20.23
N PRO A 25 2.91 8.62 20.11
CA PRO A 25 2.29 8.94 18.83
C PRO A 25 3.14 9.91 17.99
N LEU A 26 3.26 9.62 16.69
CA LEU A 26 4.05 10.41 15.76
C LEU A 26 3.51 11.83 15.62
N ASP A 27 4.39 12.82 15.66
CA ASP A 27 4.06 14.15 15.18
C ASP A 27 4.09 14.16 13.65
N LEU A 28 2.92 14.04 13.04
CA LEU A 28 2.76 14.01 11.59
C LEU A 28 3.21 15.30 10.90
N SER A 29 3.31 16.43 11.61
CA SER A 29 3.75 17.70 11.00
C SER A 29 5.21 17.69 10.57
N GLY A 30 6.04 16.83 11.18
CA GLY A 30 7.46 16.72 10.91
C GLY A 30 7.86 15.52 10.05
N VAL A 31 6.91 14.72 9.57
CA VAL A 31 7.16 13.53 8.75
C VAL A 31 7.47 13.93 7.31
N ARG A 32 8.63 13.51 6.81
CA ARG A 32 9.08 13.75 5.43
C ARG A 32 10.00 12.64 4.94
N VAL A 33 10.19 12.54 3.63
CA VAL A 33 11.18 11.63 3.05
C VAL A 33 12.60 12.16 3.35
N GLU A 34 13.51 11.30 3.81
CA GLU A 34 14.86 11.72 4.20
C GLU A 34 15.63 12.28 3.00
N GLY A 35 16.04 13.55 3.07
CA GLY A 35 16.80 14.21 2.02
C GLY A 35 15.99 14.64 0.79
N HIS A 36 14.67 14.40 0.77
CA HIS A 36 13.79 14.67 -0.37
C HIS A 36 12.52 15.41 0.08
N GLU A 37 12.65 16.72 0.36
CA GLU A 37 11.53 17.56 0.81
C GLU A 37 10.48 17.80 -0.28
N GLU A 38 10.86 17.65 -1.54
CA GLU A 38 9.95 17.70 -2.69
C GLU A 38 8.91 16.58 -2.67
N CYS A 39 9.18 15.49 -1.94
CA CYS A 39 8.31 14.34 -1.82
C CYS A 39 7.31 14.50 -0.66
N ALA A 40 6.43 15.49 -0.83
CA ALA A 40 5.38 15.80 0.12
C ALA A 40 4.23 14.76 0.08
N PRO A 41 3.51 14.56 1.19
CA PRO A 41 2.31 13.73 1.19
C PRO A 41 1.23 14.33 0.28
N LEU A 42 0.53 13.45 -0.46
CA LEU A 42 -0.60 13.83 -1.32
C LEU A 42 -1.85 14.17 -0.51
N VAL A 43 -2.02 13.51 0.64
CA VAL A 43 -3.12 13.78 1.57
C VAL A 43 -2.55 13.96 2.97
N THR A 44 -2.95 15.05 3.59
CA THR A 44 -2.58 15.38 4.97
C THR A 44 -3.86 15.51 5.80
N THR A 45 -3.96 14.69 6.85
CA THR A 45 -5.02 14.77 7.86
C THR A 45 -4.40 14.79 9.26
N PRO A 46 -5.16 15.19 10.30
CA PRO A 46 -4.63 15.17 11.68
C PRO A 46 -4.16 13.79 12.16
N GLU A 47 -4.69 12.71 11.56
CA GLU A 47 -4.45 11.32 11.98
C GLU A 47 -3.58 10.52 11.02
N ALA A 48 -3.41 10.97 9.77
CA ALA A 48 -2.57 10.29 8.79
C ALA A 48 -2.06 11.17 7.65
N LEU A 49 -0.95 10.73 7.08
CA LEU A 49 -0.37 11.21 5.83
C LEU A 49 -0.41 10.08 4.80
N VAL A 50 -0.80 10.39 3.56
CA VAL A 50 -0.76 9.44 2.44
C VAL A 50 0.29 9.90 1.45
N PHE A 51 1.27 9.03 1.21
CA PHE A 51 2.34 9.26 0.24
C PHE A 51 2.10 8.42 -1.01
N LYS A 52 2.47 8.99 -2.16
CA LYS A 52 2.57 8.24 -3.39
C LYS A 52 3.59 8.87 -4.34
N PHE A 53 4.50 8.04 -4.82
CA PHE A 53 5.56 8.38 -5.78
C PHE A 53 6.10 7.10 -6.43
N GLY A 54 6.86 7.24 -7.52
CA GLY A 54 7.47 6.10 -8.21
C GLY A 54 8.56 5.41 -7.37
N VAL A 55 8.76 4.10 -7.56
CA VAL A 55 9.80 3.33 -6.84
C VAL A 55 11.24 3.73 -7.19
N THR A 56 11.42 4.60 -8.19
CA THR A 56 12.70 5.18 -8.60
C THR A 56 12.80 6.68 -8.28
N GLU A 57 11.81 7.23 -7.60
CA GLU A 57 11.73 8.65 -7.22
C GLU A 57 12.00 8.80 -5.71
N CYS A 58 12.09 10.05 -5.22
CA CYS A 58 12.13 10.35 -3.79
C CYS A 58 13.25 9.63 -3.01
N GLY A 59 14.41 9.42 -3.64
CA GLY A 59 15.55 8.77 -3.01
C GLY A 59 15.39 7.28 -2.73
N ALA A 60 14.38 6.64 -3.33
CA ALA A 60 14.17 5.21 -3.18
C ALA A 60 15.41 4.41 -3.63
N ARG A 61 15.95 3.59 -2.72
CA ARG A 61 17.08 2.70 -2.97
C ARG A 61 16.59 1.41 -3.59
N ARG A 62 17.29 0.93 -4.61
CA ARG A 62 17.02 -0.36 -5.26
C ARG A 62 18.10 -1.36 -4.90
N ASP A 63 17.67 -2.50 -4.38
CA ASP A 63 18.51 -3.68 -4.18
C ASP A 63 18.03 -4.81 -5.09
N ASP A 64 18.97 -5.48 -5.75
CA ASP A 64 18.69 -6.62 -6.61
C ASP A 64 19.11 -7.92 -5.90
N TYR A 65 18.12 -8.76 -5.58
CA TYR A 65 18.33 -10.09 -5.01
C TYR A 65 17.99 -11.17 -6.06
N GLY A 66 18.49 -10.99 -7.28
CA GLY A 66 18.37 -11.95 -8.38
C GLY A 66 16.96 -12.00 -8.95
N GLN A 67 16.06 -12.77 -8.30
CA GLN A 67 14.66 -12.90 -8.72
C GLN A 67 13.73 -11.89 -8.04
N VAL A 68 14.21 -11.17 -7.03
CA VAL A 68 13.45 -10.17 -6.27
C VAL A 68 14.14 -8.83 -6.37
N LEU A 69 13.45 -7.84 -6.92
CA LEU A 69 13.84 -6.43 -6.83
C LEU A 69 13.23 -5.85 -5.56
N ARG A 70 14.06 -5.34 -4.66
CA ARG A 70 13.64 -4.65 -3.44
C ARG A 70 13.84 -3.15 -3.65
N PHE A 71 12.82 -2.37 -3.32
CA PHE A 71 12.89 -0.91 -3.29
C PHE A 71 12.61 -0.45 -1.86
N GLN A 72 13.40 0.49 -1.37
CA GLN A 72 13.30 1.01 -0.02
C GLN A 72 13.33 2.52 0.00
N VAL A 73 12.46 3.14 0.79
CA VAL A 73 12.46 4.58 1.04
C VAL A 73 12.40 4.84 2.54
N GLU A 74 13.19 5.80 3.01
CA GLU A 74 13.29 6.16 4.42
C GLU A 74 12.57 7.48 4.66
N LEU A 75 11.64 7.47 5.63
CA LEU A 75 11.00 8.67 6.14
C LEU A 75 11.57 9.01 7.50
N VAL A 76 11.73 10.30 7.75
CA VAL A 76 12.10 10.86 9.04
C VAL A 76 10.93 11.64 9.61
N ALA A 77 10.53 11.31 10.83
CA ALA A 77 9.65 12.13 11.65
C ALA A 77 10.53 12.91 12.63
N VAL A 78 10.76 14.18 12.31
CA VAL A 78 11.52 15.07 13.20
C VAL A 78 10.53 15.70 14.17
N PRO A 79 10.67 15.47 15.49
CA PRO A 79 9.79 16.08 16.47
C PRO A 79 9.81 17.61 16.32
N GLY A 80 8.64 18.25 16.35
CA GLY A 80 8.55 19.70 16.37
C GLY A 80 9.38 20.28 17.51
N VAL A 81 10.31 21.18 17.19
CA VAL A 81 11.14 21.86 18.20
C VAL A 81 10.22 22.68 19.10
N SER A 82 9.95 22.17 20.29
CA SER A 82 9.27 22.94 21.33
C SER A 82 10.22 24.06 21.77
N ARG A 83 9.94 25.31 21.40
CA ARG A 83 10.65 26.48 21.93
C ARG A 83 10.27 26.65 23.40
N LEU A 84 11.03 26.03 24.29
CA LEU A 84 11.05 26.40 25.71
C LEU A 84 11.86 27.70 25.87
N GLU A 85 11.51 28.53 26.86
CA GLU A 85 12.15 29.84 27.15
C GLU A 85 13.67 29.76 27.44
N TYR A 86 14.28 28.58 27.44
CA TYR A 86 15.71 28.34 27.72
C TYR A 86 16.53 27.84 26.50
N GLY A 87 15.99 27.90 25.28
CA GLY A 87 16.71 27.55 24.04
C GLY A 87 16.28 26.22 23.41
N PRO A 88 16.76 25.89 22.19
CA PRO A 88 16.34 24.69 21.47
C PRO A 88 16.94 23.44 22.13
N VAL A 89 16.13 22.72 22.90
CA VAL A 89 16.50 21.40 23.45
C VAL A 89 15.88 20.33 22.54
N SER A 90 16.66 19.82 21.58
CA SER A 90 16.29 18.62 20.81
C SER A 90 16.65 17.39 21.66
N ARG A 91 15.72 16.94 22.51
CA ARG A 91 15.91 15.76 23.37
C ARG A 91 15.43 14.44 22.76
N ASP A 92 14.80 14.50 21.59
CA ASP A 92 14.25 13.33 20.92
C ASP A 92 14.99 13.07 19.60
N SER A 93 15.55 11.87 19.50
CA SER A 93 16.13 11.38 18.24
C SER A 93 15.02 11.28 17.19
N PRO A 94 15.27 11.65 15.92
CA PRO A 94 14.25 11.56 14.89
C PRO A 94 13.81 10.11 14.69
N TYR A 95 12.49 9.88 14.62
CA TYR A 95 11.96 8.56 14.29
C TYR A 95 12.21 8.28 12.82
N ARG A 96 12.78 7.12 12.52
CA ARG A 96 13.05 6.65 11.16
C ARG A 96 12.08 5.54 10.80
N LEU A 97 11.42 5.66 9.65
CA LEU A 97 10.45 4.71 9.12
C LEU A 97 10.97 4.21 7.78
N LEU A 98 11.23 2.91 7.66
CA LEU A 98 11.67 2.29 6.42
C LEU A 98 10.48 1.62 5.74
N ILE A 99 10.16 2.06 4.52
CA ILE A 99 9.11 1.49 3.69
C ILE A 99 9.76 0.64 2.61
N GLU A 100 9.34 -0.62 2.50
CA GLU A 100 9.91 -1.59 1.58
C GLU A 100 8.85 -2.15 0.62
N CYS A 101 9.18 -2.17 -0.67
CA CYS A 101 8.44 -2.86 -1.71
C CYS A 101 9.30 -3.95 -2.34
N GLN A 102 8.73 -5.14 -2.54
CA GLN A 102 9.41 -6.25 -3.22
C GLN A 102 8.65 -6.66 -4.48
N TYR A 103 9.35 -6.69 -5.61
CA TYR A 103 8.85 -7.15 -6.90
C TYR A 103 9.56 -8.42 -7.31
N ARG A 104 8.82 -9.51 -7.51
CA ARG A 104 9.36 -10.73 -8.10
C ARG A 104 9.39 -10.60 -9.62
N GLN A 105 10.55 -10.83 -10.23
CA GLN A 105 10.64 -11.06 -11.67
C GLN A 105 10.02 -12.44 -11.94
N SER A 106 8.87 -12.49 -12.62
CA SER A 106 8.24 -13.76 -12.96
C SER A 106 8.97 -14.43 -14.12
N VAL A 107 9.98 -15.24 -13.81
CA VAL A 107 10.45 -16.29 -14.73
C VAL A 107 9.66 -17.55 -14.43
N LEU A 108 8.79 -17.96 -15.34
CA LEU A 108 8.24 -19.32 -15.36
C LEU A 108 9.39 -20.29 -15.61
N VAL A 109 9.81 -21.05 -14.60
CA VAL A 109 10.71 -22.20 -14.78
C VAL A 109 10.05 -23.44 -14.19
N GLN A 110 10.06 -24.49 -15.00
CA GLN A 110 9.30 -25.74 -14.89
C GLN A 110 9.47 -26.52 -13.58
N ALA A 111 8.48 -27.39 -13.37
CA ALA A 111 8.37 -28.38 -12.31
C ALA A 111 9.58 -29.33 -12.18
N GLY A 112 9.96 -29.63 -10.94
CA GLY A 112 10.86 -30.72 -10.60
C GLY A 112 10.19 -31.68 -9.61
N LEU A 113 10.15 -32.98 -9.95
CA LEU A 113 9.77 -34.08 -9.05
C LEU A 113 10.95 -34.43 -8.14
N THR A 114 10.69 -34.75 -6.87
CA THR A 114 11.69 -35.33 -5.96
C THR A 114 11.05 -36.43 -5.10
N ALA A 115 11.82 -37.50 -4.88
CA ALA A 115 11.40 -38.78 -4.33
C ALA A 115 10.88 -38.74 -2.88
N LEU A 116 9.99 -39.67 -2.56
CA LEU A 116 9.29 -39.81 -1.27
C LEU A 116 10.12 -40.64 -0.28
N ASP A 117 10.54 -40.03 0.83
CA ASP A 117 10.89 -40.74 2.07
C ASP A 117 9.71 -40.64 3.07
N PRO A 118 9.29 -41.75 3.73
CA PRO A 118 8.12 -41.75 4.59
C PRO A 118 8.46 -41.16 5.97
N THR A 119 8.55 -39.84 6.04
CA THR A 119 8.59 -39.11 7.31
C THR A 119 7.15 -38.77 7.72
N PRO A 120 6.73 -38.98 8.99
CA PRO A 120 5.39 -38.58 9.43
C PRO A 120 5.17 -37.08 9.14
N PRO A 121 4.00 -36.69 8.61
CA PRO A 121 3.80 -35.33 8.14
C PRO A 121 3.95 -34.35 9.31
N LYS A 122 4.92 -33.44 9.19
CA LYS A 122 5.02 -32.27 10.07
C LYS A 122 3.70 -31.50 9.98
N PRO A 123 3.21 -30.90 11.08
CA PRO A 123 2.01 -30.07 11.04
C PRO A 123 2.18 -29.00 9.96
N ALA A 124 1.42 -29.14 8.88
CA ALA A 124 1.47 -28.26 7.73
C ALA A 124 0.58 -27.06 8.02
N SER A 125 1.19 -25.97 8.47
CA SER A 125 0.54 -24.66 8.46
C SER A 125 0.82 -24.02 7.10
N ALA A 126 -0.12 -24.14 6.17
CA ALA A 126 -0.07 -23.43 4.91
C ALA A 126 -0.62 -22.00 5.12
N LEU A 127 0.09 -20.98 4.64
CA LEU A 127 -0.47 -19.65 4.48
C LEU A 127 -1.56 -19.72 3.40
N GLY A 128 -2.82 -19.66 3.82
CA GLY A 128 -3.95 -19.56 2.89
C GLY A 128 -3.92 -18.22 2.16
N GLN A 129 -3.93 -18.24 0.82
CA GLN A 129 -4.09 -17.02 0.02
C GLN A 129 -5.57 -16.78 -0.24
N VAL A 130 -6.08 -15.62 0.17
CA VAL A 130 -7.43 -15.16 -0.16
C VAL A 130 -7.34 -14.35 -1.44
N ARG A 131 -8.07 -14.77 -2.50
CA ARG A 131 -8.15 -14.03 -3.75
C ARG A 131 -9.26 -12.99 -3.65
N VAL A 132 -8.93 -11.72 -3.87
CA VAL A 132 -9.89 -10.62 -3.92
C VAL A 132 -10.00 -10.14 -5.37
N GLU A 133 -11.21 -9.82 -5.81
CA GLU A 133 -11.51 -9.36 -7.15
C GLU A 133 -12.33 -8.07 -7.09
N MET A 134 -11.97 -7.10 -7.92
CA MET A 134 -12.76 -5.87 -8.15
C MET A 134 -13.44 -5.95 -9.51
N ARG A 135 -14.73 -5.61 -9.56
CA ARG A 135 -15.55 -5.64 -10.78
C ARG A 135 -16.35 -4.35 -10.92
N ILE A 136 -16.53 -3.89 -12.16
CA ILE A 136 -17.34 -2.71 -12.45
C ILE A 136 -18.73 -3.19 -12.88
N ALA A 137 -19.75 -2.81 -12.12
CA ALA A 137 -21.14 -3.10 -12.45
C ALA A 137 -21.66 -2.12 -13.52
N LYS A 138 -22.59 -2.60 -14.34
CA LYS A 138 -23.21 -1.77 -15.39
C LYS A 138 -24.22 -0.76 -14.85
N ASP A 139 -24.77 -1.04 -13.68
CA ASP A 139 -25.79 -0.24 -13.01
C ASP A 139 -25.75 -0.47 -11.49
N SER A 140 -26.62 0.23 -10.77
CA SER A 140 -26.74 0.14 -9.30
C SER A 140 -27.32 -1.18 -8.79
N SER A 141 -27.76 -2.10 -9.66
CA SER A 141 -28.32 -3.39 -9.25
C SER A 141 -27.23 -4.41 -8.93
N PHE A 142 -25.98 -4.18 -9.34
CA PHE A 142 -24.87 -5.12 -9.20
C PHE A 142 -25.16 -6.52 -9.77
N SER A 143 -26.13 -6.62 -10.69
CA SER A 143 -26.53 -7.90 -11.31
C SER A 143 -25.68 -8.26 -12.52
N SER A 144 -25.12 -7.26 -13.20
CA SER A 144 -24.31 -7.44 -14.41
C SER A 144 -23.06 -6.57 -14.39
N PHE A 145 -21.97 -7.12 -14.93
CA PHE A 145 -20.64 -6.52 -14.84
C PHE A 145 -20.01 -6.35 -16.22
N PHE A 146 -19.12 -5.37 -16.35
CA PHE A 146 -18.27 -5.24 -17.53
C PHE A 146 -17.19 -6.33 -17.50
N PRO A 147 -16.98 -7.05 -18.62
CA PRO A 147 -15.93 -8.05 -18.70
C PRO A 147 -14.55 -7.38 -18.83
N ALA A 148 -13.50 -8.05 -18.36
CA ALA A 148 -12.15 -7.49 -18.26
C ALA A 148 -11.53 -7.11 -19.62
N ASP A 149 -11.94 -7.79 -20.70
CA ASP A 149 -11.53 -7.53 -22.08
C ASP A 149 -12.09 -6.22 -22.66
N ARG A 150 -13.10 -5.64 -22.00
CA ARG A 150 -13.67 -4.33 -22.37
C ARG A 150 -13.06 -3.16 -21.61
N LEU A 151 -12.05 -3.40 -20.77
CA LEU A 151 -11.29 -2.33 -20.12
C LEU A 151 -10.17 -1.83 -21.06
N PRO A 152 -9.86 -0.52 -21.06
CA PRO A 152 -10.44 0.56 -20.25
C PRO A 152 -11.82 1.02 -20.74
N LEU A 153 -12.68 1.45 -19.81
CA LEU A 153 -14.00 1.99 -20.14
C LEU A 153 -13.94 3.49 -20.47
N SER A 154 -14.74 3.90 -21.46
CA SER A 154 -15.04 5.30 -21.74
C SER A 154 -16.45 5.59 -21.25
N LEU A 155 -16.55 6.38 -20.17
CA LEU A 155 -17.83 6.69 -19.52
C LEU A 155 -18.10 8.20 -19.52
N PRO A 156 -19.38 8.62 -19.58
CA PRO A 156 -19.73 10.02 -19.47
C PRO A 156 -19.30 10.61 -18.12
N LEU A 157 -18.80 11.84 -18.15
CA LEU A 157 -18.50 12.58 -16.92
C LEU A 157 -19.80 12.86 -16.16
N ARG A 158 -19.72 12.87 -14.82
CA ARG A 158 -20.84 13.08 -13.87
C ARG A 158 -21.82 11.91 -13.74
N GLU A 159 -21.62 10.81 -14.44
CA GLU A 159 -22.35 9.57 -14.17
C GLU A 159 -21.62 8.76 -13.08
N PRO A 160 -22.36 8.12 -12.14
CA PRO A 160 -21.75 7.32 -11.09
C PRO A 160 -21.15 6.02 -11.66
N LEU A 161 -19.98 5.64 -11.15
CA LEU A 161 -19.35 4.35 -11.43
C LEU A 161 -19.65 3.37 -10.28
N PHE A 162 -20.25 2.24 -10.61
CA PHE A 162 -20.57 1.19 -9.63
C PHE A 162 -19.45 0.16 -9.58
N VAL A 163 -18.75 0.07 -8.45
CA VAL A 163 -17.62 -0.85 -8.25
C VAL A 163 -17.93 -1.80 -7.10
N GLU A 164 -17.73 -3.09 -7.34
CA GLU A 164 -17.87 -4.15 -6.36
C GLU A 164 -16.49 -4.76 -6.07
N VAL A 165 -16.19 -5.00 -4.78
CA VAL A 165 -15.03 -5.78 -4.35
C VAL A 165 -15.52 -7.03 -3.65
N ARG A 166 -15.04 -8.19 -4.08
CA ARG A 166 -15.47 -9.49 -3.52
C ARG A 166 -14.29 -10.41 -3.25
N VAL A 167 -14.46 -11.31 -2.28
CA VAL A 167 -13.57 -12.46 -2.12
C VAL A 167 -13.99 -13.53 -3.12
N ARG A 168 -13.04 -13.95 -3.95
CA ARG A 168 -13.21 -15.04 -4.89
C ARG A 168 -12.86 -16.36 -4.19
N ASP A 169 -13.81 -17.29 -4.22
CA ASP A 169 -13.69 -18.64 -3.65
C ASP A 169 -13.19 -18.62 -2.19
N PRO A 170 -13.95 -18.02 -1.26
CA PRO A 170 -13.52 -17.87 0.14
C PRO A 170 -13.23 -19.25 0.75
N PRO A 171 -12.04 -19.47 1.35
CA PRO A 171 -11.68 -20.76 1.93
C PRO A 171 -12.47 -21.06 3.22
N ASP A 172 -13.01 -20.03 3.87
CA ASP A 172 -13.83 -20.14 5.07
C ASP A 172 -15.01 -19.14 4.97
N PRO A 173 -16.27 -19.59 5.14
CA PRO A 173 -17.45 -18.73 5.07
C PRO A 173 -17.51 -17.66 6.17
N ARG A 174 -16.68 -17.76 7.22
CA ARG A 174 -16.56 -16.76 8.28
C ARG A 174 -15.70 -15.56 7.89
N ILE A 175 -14.98 -15.64 6.77
CA ILE A 175 -14.16 -14.53 6.27
C ILE A 175 -15.09 -13.45 5.73
N SER A 176 -15.01 -12.26 6.31
CA SER A 176 -15.68 -11.06 5.82
C SER A 176 -14.67 -10.12 5.15
N LEU A 177 -15.13 -9.41 4.12
CA LEU A 177 -14.35 -8.39 3.44
C LEU A 177 -14.73 -7.00 3.97
N ARG A 178 -13.74 -6.25 4.43
CA ARG A 178 -13.90 -4.86 4.85
C ARG A 178 -12.94 -4.00 4.03
N ILE A 179 -13.49 -3.03 3.30
CA ILE A 179 -12.71 -2.05 2.56
C ILE A 179 -12.40 -0.91 3.53
N ARG A 180 -11.14 -0.80 3.94
CA ARG A 180 -10.71 0.28 4.84
C ARG A 180 -10.47 1.58 4.08
N ASP A 181 -9.69 1.52 3.02
CA ASP A 181 -9.27 2.69 2.28
C ASP A 181 -9.52 2.47 0.77
N CYS A 182 -10.10 3.46 0.09
CA CYS A 182 -10.37 3.42 -1.35
C CYS A 182 -10.04 4.78 -1.98
N PHE A 183 -9.22 4.77 -3.03
CA PHE A 183 -8.71 5.97 -3.68
C PHE A 183 -8.77 5.83 -5.20
N ALA A 184 -8.94 6.96 -5.88
CA ALA A 184 -8.80 7.07 -7.33
C ALA A 184 -7.69 8.07 -7.66
N TYR A 185 -6.97 7.85 -8.76
CA TYR A 185 -5.94 8.79 -9.21
C TYR A 185 -5.80 8.74 -10.74
N PRO A 186 -5.42 9.86 -11.38
CA PRO A 186 -5.20 9.88 -12.82
C PRO A 186 -3.86 9.23 -13.16
N ALA A 187 -3.72 8.78 -14.40
CA ALA A 187 -2.45 8.22 -14.91
C ALA A 187 -1.29 9.22 -14.85
N SER A 188 -1.58 10.53 -14.83
CA SER A 188 -0.59 11.61 -14.63
C SER A 188 0.00 11.64 -13.22
N ARG A 189 -0.56 10.90 -12.26
CA ARG A 189 -0.01 10.66 -10.91
C ARG A 189 0.00 11.86 -9.94
N HIS A 190 -0.32 13.07 -10.39
CA HIS A 190 -0.26 14.32 -9.60
C HIS A 190 -1.46 14.58 -8.66
N SER A 191 -2.47 13.73 -8.65
CA SER A 191 -3.67 13.96 -7.84
C SER A 191 -4.22 12.64 -7.32
N LEU A 192 -4.84 12.68 -6.15
CA LEU A 192 -5.46 11.53 -5.51
C LEU A 192 -6.80 11.97 -4.93
N TRP A 193 -7.85 11.22 -5.26
CA TRP A 193 -9.21 11.42 -4.76
C TRP A 193 -9.54 10.31 -3.77
N VAL A 194 -9.91 10.71 -2.56
CA VAL A 194 -10.33 9.78 -1.51
C VAL A 194 -11.81 9.45 -1.71
N LEU A 195 -12.09 8.17 -1.99
CA LEU A 195 -13.46 7.65 -2.14
C LEU A 195 -13.99 7.07 -0.82
N LEU A 196 -13.11 6.41 -0.07
CA LEU A 196 -13.37 5.88 1.27
C LEU A 196 -12.08 5.99 2.08
N TYR A 197 -12.18 6.39 3.35
CA TYR A 197 -11.03 6.46 4.24
C TYR A 197 -11.43 5.95 5.62
N ASP A 198 -10.61 5.04 6.15
CA ASP A 198 -10.81 4.39 7.44
C ASP A 198 -12.22 3.79 7.61
N GLY A 199 -12.67 3.11 6.56
CA GLY A 199 -13.91 2.31 6.49
C GLY A 199 -13.91 1.15 7.45
#